data_AF-A0A9D9SAK7-F1
#
_entry.id   AF-A0A9D9SAK7-F1
#
_cell.length_a   1.000
_cell.length_b   1.000
_cell.length_c   1.000
_cell.angle_alpha   90.00
_cell.angle_beta   90.00
_cell.angle_gamma   90.00
#
_symmetry.space_group_name_H-M   'P 1'
#
loop_
_entity.id
_entity.type
_entity.pdbx_description
1 polymer ?
#
loop_
_entity_poly.entity_id
_entity_poly.type
_entity_poly.pdbx_seq_one_letter_code
_entity_poly.pdbx_strand_id
1 'polypeptide(L)'
;MRRDITSWYSHNLNMDMPLVAYGHAGYPLLMFPTAAADYLEYERFHLIDAIKPFIEDGLIRAYSINSVNKYSLLNRESHPGWKVEMLSRYDRYILEEVLPLIRT
;
A
#
# COMPACT_ATOMS: atom_id res chain seq x y z
N MET A 1 -5.89 -17.95 6.61
CA MET A 1 -5.38 -16.92 5.67
C MET A 1 -3.92 -16.59 5.96
N ARG A 2 -3.03 -16.77 4.96
CA ARG A 2 -1.62 -16.34 5.04
C ARG A 2 -1.52 -14.82 5.08
N ARG A 3 -0.65 -14.28 5.93
CA ARG A 3 -0.45 -12.84 6.15
C ARG A 3 1.04 -12.55 6.34
N ASP A 4 1.63 -11.80 5.42
CA ASP A 4 3.04 -11.45 5.43
C ASP A 4 3.17 -9.92 5.52
N ILE A 5 3.76 -9.40 6.60
CA ILE A 5 4.16 -7.98 6.69
C ILE A 5 5.61 -7.88 6.25
N THR A 6 5.90 -6.89 5.41
CA THR A 6 7.26 -6.49 5.08
C THR A 6 7.38 -4.98 5.06
N SER A 7 8.61 -4.48 5.02
CA SER A 7 8.93 -3.06 4.92
C SER A 7 10.30 -2.91 4.28
N TRP A 8 10.48 -1.84 3.53
CA TRP A 8 11.80 -1.41 3.08
C TRP A 8 11.87 0.11 3.08
N TYR A 9 13.11 0.62 3.09
CA TYR A 9 13.35 2.03 2.93
C TYR A 9 13.17 2.43 1.47
N SER A 10 12.17 3.25 1.16
CA SER A 10 11.98 3.78 -0.20
C SER A 10 12.91 4.96 -0.44
N HIS A 11 13.80 4.83 -1.42
CA HIS A 11 14.67 5.91 -1.85
C HIS A 11 13.90 7.01 -2.61
N ASN A 12 12.77 6.68 -3.25
CA ASN A 12 11.90 7.68 -3.87
C ASN A 12 11.23 8.59 -2.83
N LEU A 13 10.87 8.03 -1.67
CA LEU A 13 10.12 8.73 -0.62
C LEU A 13 10.98 9.20 0.55
N ASN A 14 12.20 8.69 0.68
CA ASN A 14 13.09 8.87 1.84
C ASN A 14 12.43 8.50 3.18
N MET A 15 11.75 7.34 3.22
CA MET A 15 11.15 6.81 4.43
C MET A 15 10.92 5.30 4.32
N ASP A 16 10.79 4.65 5.47
CA ASP A 16 10.34 3.26 5.54
C ASP A 16 8.88 3.13 5.13
N MET A 17 8.62 2.23 4.18
CA MET A 17 7.31 1.98 3.62
C MET A 17 6.87 0.54 3.94
N PRO A 18 6.10 0.35 5.02
CA PRO A 18 5.55 -0.94 5.34
C PRO A 18 4.39 -1.30 4.41
N LEU A 19 4.21 -2.59 4.18
CA LEU A 19 3.05 -3.15 3.50
C LEU A 19 2.70 -4.52 4.07
N VAL A 20 1.49 -4.96 3.76
CA VAL A 20 1.00 -6.31 4.12
C VAL A 20 0.50 -7.02 2.87
N ALA A 21 0.83 -8.30 2.76
CA ALA A 21 0.30 -9.21 1.76
C ALA A 21 -0.61 -10.26 2.42
N TYR A 22 -1.73 -10.57 1.79
CA TYR A 22 -2.68 -11.60 2.20
C TYR A 22 -2.83 -12.62 1.08
N GLY A 23 -2.81 -13.90 1.45
CA GLY A 23 -2.91 -15.00 0.51
C GLY A 23 -1.55 -15.48 0.00
N HIS A 24 -1.60 -16.42 -0.92
CA HIS A 24 -0.45 -17.22 -1.32
C HIS A 24 -0.30 -17.38 -2.83
N ALA A 25 -1.36 -17.12 -3.60
CA ALA A 25 -1.40 -17.24 -5.06
C ALA A 25 -2.53 -16.36 -5.63
N GLY A 26 -2.62 -16.27 -6.96
CA GLY A 26 -3.71 -15.60 -7.65
C GLY A 26 -3.34 -14.22 -8.20
N TYR A 27 -4.33 -13.53 -8.76
CA TYR A 27 -4.14 -12.21 -9.34
C TYR A 27 -3.76 -11.18 -8.26
N PRO A 28 -2.76 -10.31 -8.50
CA PRO A 28 -2.37 -9.30 -7.52
C PRO A 28 -3.44 -8.22 -7.43
N LEU A 29 -3.95 -7.99 -6.22
CA LEU A 29 -4.84 -6.88 -5.88
C LEU A 29 -4.06 -5.86 -5.04
N LEU A 30 -3.64 -4.74 -5.63
CA LEU A 30 -2.98 -3.65 -4.91
C LEU A 30 -4.02 -2.67 -4.36
N MET A 31 -3.95 -2.39 -3.07
CA MET A 31 -4.92 -1.56 -2.34
C MET A 31 -4.25 -0.34 -1.71
N PHE A 32 -4.93 0.80 -1.79
CA PHE A 32 -4.46 2.12 -1.35
C PHE A 32 -5.30 2.63 -0.18
N PRO A 33 -4.76 2.69 1.05
CA PRO A 33 -5.51 3.13 2.21
C PRO A 33 -6.17 4.50 2.02
N THR A 34 -7.33 4.65 2.62
CA THR A 34 -8.16 5.84 2.54
C THR A 34 -7.52 6.99 3.31
N ALA A 35 -7.49 8.17 2.70
CA ALA A 35 -6.95 9.37 3.34
C ALA A 35 -5.55 9.13 3.93
N ALA A 36 -5.35 9.38 5.23
CA ALA A 36 -4.09 9.20 5.94
C ALA A 36 -3.98 7.88 6.72
N ALA A 37 -4.85 6.90 6.43
CA ALA A 37 -4.76 5.59 7.09
C ALA A 37 -3.49 4.82 6.67
N ASP A 38 -3.14 3.83 7.47
CA ASP A 38 -1.99 2.96 7.21
C ASP A 38 -2.36 1.69 6.43
N TYR A 39 -1.34 0.93 6.05
CA TYR A 39 -1.42 -0.34 5.31
C TYR A 39 -2.25 -1.45 5.98
N LEU A 40 -2.68 -1.29 7.24
CA LEU A 40 -3.54 -2.24 7.95
C LEU A 40 -5.00 -1.77 8.02
N GLU A 41 -5.36 -0.67 7.37
CA GLU A 41 -6.73 -0.14 7.35
C GLU A 41 -7.75 -1.21 6.96
N TYR A 42 -7.52 -1.90 5.84
CA TYR A 42 -8.47 -2.88 5.32
C TYR A 42 -8.69 -4.10 6.23
N GLU A 43 -7.71 -4.42 7.08
CA GLU A 43 -7.86 -5.45 8.11
C GLU A 43 -8.76 -4.92 9.25
N ARG A 44 -8.46 -3.71 9.75
CA ARG A 44 -9.26 -3.08 10.82
C ARG A 44 -10.69 -2.79 10.43
N PHE A 45 -10.95 -2.52 9.15
CA PHE A 45 -12.28 -2.20 8.61
C PHE A 45 -12.90 -3.36 7.82
N HIS A 46 -12.48 -4.60 8.11
CA HIS A 46 -13.14 -5.84 7.67
C HIS A 46 -13.23 -6.08 6.15
N LEU A 47 -12.57 -5.27 5.31
CA LEU A 47 -12.52 -5.54 3.87
C LEU A 47 -11.82 -6.88 3.60
N ILE A 48 -10.73 -7.17 4.32
CA ILE A 48 -10.00 -8.43 4.17
C ILE A 48 -10.89 -9.62 4.53
N ASP A 49 -11.69 -9.51 5.60
CA ASP A 49 -12.64 -10.56 5.99
C ASP A 49 -13.71 -10.78 4.91
N ALA A 50 -14.21 -9.69 4.32
CA ALA A 50 -15.23 -9.76 3.27
C ALA A 50 -14.75 -10.44 1.99
N ILE A 51 -13.46 -10.28 1.63
CA ILE A 51 -12.87 -10.91 0.44
C ILE A 51 -12.06 -12.18 0.74
N LYS A 52 -12.05 -12.62 2.01
CA LYS A 52 -11.27 -13.77 2.48
C LYS A 52 -11.45 -15.05 1.65
N PRO A 53 -12.66 -15.43 1.19
CA PRO A 53 -12.82 -16.63 0.36
C PRO A 53 -11.95 -16.59 -0.90
N PHE A 54 -11.90 -15.45 -1.60
CA PHE A 54 -11.07 -15.30 -2.81
C PHE A 54 -9.56 -15.36 -2.52
N ILE A 55 -9.14 -14.91 -1.34
CA ILE A 55 -7.75 -14.96 -0.88
C ILE A 55 -7.35 -16.40 -0.52
N GLU A 56 -8.22 -17.11 0.19
CA GLU A 56 -7.97 -18.48 0.64
C GLU A 56 -8.03 -19.50 -0.50
N ASP A 57 -8.91 -19.28 -1.48
CA ASP A 57 -9.00 -20.09 -2.70
C ASP A 57 -7.86 -19.81 -3.70
N GLY A 58 -6.97 -18.86 -3.40
CA GLY A 58 -5.84 -18.50 -4.25
C GLY A 58 -6.24 -17.81 -5.56
N LEU A 59 -7.45 -17.24 -5.63
CA LEU A 59 -7.92 -16.46 -6.78
C LEU A 59 -7.28 -15.08 -6.82
N ILE A 60 -7.05 -14.48 -5.65
CA ILE A 60 -6.36 -13.20 -5.50
C ILE A 60 -5.28 -13.28 -4.42
N ARG A 61 -4.22 -12.48 -4.61
CA ARG A 61 -3.27 -12.13 -3.56
C ARG A 61 -3.36 -10.63 -3.32
N ALA A 62 -3.85 -10.25 -2.15
CA ALA A 62 -4.12 -8.85 -1.82
C ALA A 62 -2.91 -8.20 -1.15
N TYR A 63 -2.57 -6.99 -1.56
CA TYR A 63 -1.46 -6.20 -1.04
C TYR A 63 -1.98 -4.84 -0.62
N SER A 64 -1.66 -4.40 0.59
CA SER A 64 -1.96 -3.03 1.04
C SER A 64 -0.67 -2.33 1.42
N ILE A 65 -0.44 -1.16 0.84
CA ILE A 65 0.75 -0.33 1.04
C ILE A 65 0.44 0.87 1.94
N ASN A 66 1.45 1.41 2.61
CA ASN A 66 1.25 2.58 3.47
C ASN A 66 0.95 3.85 2.66
N SER A 67 0.11 4.74 3.19
CA SER A 67 -0.22 6.03 2.56
C SER A 67 0.81 7.11 2.90
N VAL A 68 1.00 8.05 1.97
CA VAL A 68 1.81 9.27 2.19
C VAL A 68 0.97 10.54 2.35
N ASN A 69 -0.37 10.43 2.36
CA ASN A 69 -1.26 11.59 2.32
C ASN A 69 -1.06 12.54 3.50
N LYS A 70 -0.67 12.04 4.69
CA LYS A 70 -0.30 12.89 5.84
C LYS A 70 0.89 13.82 5.57
N TYR A 71 1.75 13.47 4.63
CA TYR A 71 2.90 14.28 4.19
C TYR A 71 2.59 15.10 2.93
N SER A 72 1.53 14.75 2.20
CA SER A 72 1.09 15.38 0.95
C SER A 72 -0.23 16.15 1.12
N LEU A 73 -1.32 15.72 0.49
CA LEU A 73 -2.57 16.46 0.35
C LEU A 73 -3.19 16.88 1.68
N LEU A 74 -3.07 16.02 2.70
CA LEU A 74 -3.63 16.27 4.04
C LEU A 74 -2.68 17.04 4.96
N ASN A 75 -1.45 17.32 4.53
CA ASN A 75 -0.57 18.21 5.26
C ASN A 75 -1.03 19.66 5.08
N ARG A 76 -1.62 20.27 6.11
CA ARG A 76 -2.15 21.65 6.04
C ARG A 76 -1.05 22.72 6.03
N GLU A 77 0.15 22.36 6.48
CA GLU A 77 1.27 23.27 6.68
C GLU A 77 2.23 23.28 5.48
N SER A 78 2.16 22.26 4.61
CA SER A 78 3.07 22.16 3.47
C SER A 78 2.67 23.05 2.30
N HIS A 79 3.69 23.56 1.61
CA HIS A 79 3.53 24.31 0.36
C HIS A 79 2.83 23.44 -0.70
N PRO A 80 1.90 23.98 -1.53
CA PRO A 80 1.19 23.21 -2.55
C PRO A 80 2.12 22.43 -3.50
N GLY A 81 3.25 23.02 -3.90
CA GLY A 81 4.25 22.35 -4.73
C GLY A 81 4.85 21.11 -4.08
N TRP A 82 5.05 21.12 -2.76
CA TRP A 82 5.54 19.94 -2.03
C TRP A 82 4.50 18.82 -2.03
N LYS A 83 3.22 19.14 -1.92
CA LYS A 83 2.14 18.15 -1.97
C LYS A 83 2.15 17.38 -3.28
N VAL A 84 2.26 18.10 -4.40
CA VAL A 84 2.34 17.51 -5.74
C VAL A 84 3.60 16.68 -5.91
N GLU A 85 4.76 17.21 -5.52
CA GLU A 85 6.04 16.47 -5.57
C GLU A 85 5.97 15.16 -4.77
N MET A 86 5.35 15.19 -3.59
CA MET A 86 5.19 13.99 -2.76
C MET A 86 4.28 12.95 -3.41
N LEU A 87 3.25 13.36 -4.16
CA LEU A 87 2.44 12.44 -4.96
C LEU A 87 3.25 11.84 -6.11
N SER A 88 4.04 12.65 -6.83
CA SER A 88 4.91 12.14 -7.90
C SER A 88 5.99 11.18 -7.39
N ARG A 89 6.51 11.39 -6.17
CA ARG A 89 7.40 10.43 -5.51
C ARG A 89 6.68 9.14 -5.15
N TYR A 90 5.42 9.23 -4.71
CA TYR A 90 4.61 8.07 -4.38
C TYR A 90 4.30 7.23 -5.61
N ASP A 91 4.01 7.86 -6.74
CA ASP A 91 3.86 7.18 -8.03
C ASP A 91 5.13 6.40 -8.41
N ARG A 92 6.33 7.01 -8.26
CA ARG A 92 7.60 6.31 -8.49
C ARG A 92 7.80 5.14 -7.53
N TYR A 93 7.53 5.31 -6.24
CA TYR A 93 7.57 4.21 -5.27
C TYR A 93 6.66 3.03 -5.69
N ILE A 94 5.44 3.33 -6.15
CA ILE A 94 4.53 2.27 -6.62
C ILE A 94 5.11 1.58 -7.86
N LEU A 95 5.51 2.34 -8.87
CA LEU A 95 5.92 1.81 -10.18
C LEU A 95 7.27 1.09 -10.14
N GLU A 96 8.23 1.63 -9.40
CA GLU A 96 9.63 1.19 -9.42
C GLU A 96 9.97 0.25 -8.27
N GLU A 97 9.18 0.24 -7.18
CA GLU A 97 9.50 -0.54 -5.98
C GLU A 97 8.39 -1.57 -5.65
N VAL A 98 7.12 -1.15 -5.59
CA VAL A 98 6.01 -2.05 -5.24
C VAL A 98 5.64 -2.99 -6.39
N LEU A 99 5.48 -2.47 -7.60
CA LEU A 99 5.06 -3.29 -8.75
C LEU A 99 6.03 -4.45 -9.05
N PRO A 100 7.37 -4.26 -9.03
CA PRO A 100 8.31 -5.37 -9.19
C PRO A 100 8.17 -6.45 -8.12
N LEU A 101 7.84 -6.09 -6.87
CA LEU A 101 7.63 -7.06 -5.79
C LEU A 101 6.39 -7.93 -6.04
N ILE A 102 5.27 -7.33 -6.46
CA ILE A 102 3.97 -8.03 -6.50
C ILE A 102 3.69 -8.76 -7.82
N ARG A 103 4.47 -8.51 -8.87
CA ARG A 103 4.34 -9.15 -10.20
C ARG A 103 5.18 -10.42 -10.36
N THR A 104 5.76 -10.93 -9.26
CA THR A 104 6.58 -12.14 -9.26
C THR A 104 5.77 -13.43 -9.17
#